data_AF-A0A3D4CMP7-F1
#
_entry.id   AF-A0A3D4CMP7-F1
#
_cell.length_a   1.000
_cell.length_b   1.000
_cell.length_c   1.000
_cell.angle_alpha   90.00
_cell.angle_beta   90.00
_cell.angle_gamma   90.00
#
_symmetry.space_group_name_H-M   'P 1'
#
loop_
_entity.id
_entity.type
_entity.pdbx_description
1 polymer ?
#
loop_
_entity_poly.entity_id
_entity_poly.type
_entity_poly.pdbx_seq_one_letter_code
_entity_poly.pdbx_strand_id
1 'polypeptide(L)'
;DSGYTKEEIKLMTEPNKIMNTNINISATAVRVPVVGGHSESVNVQFSNNFELNEVRKLLADSPGIVLQDNPDTLTYPMPRYAEGKDDVFVGRIRKDDTVENGLNLWIVADNLRKGAA
;
A
#
# COMPACT_ATOMS: atom_id res chain seq x y z
N ASP A 1 19.90 -6.54 -20.33
CA ASP A 1 18.59 -6.22 -19.71
C ASP A 1 18.71 -6.19 -18.20
N SER A 2 17.93 -5.31 -17.56
CA SER A 2 18.01 -4.97 -16.12
C SER A 2 17.39 -6.00 -15.18
N GLY A 3 16.84 -7.11 -15.68
CA GLY A 3 16.22 -8.17 -14.87
C GLY A 3 14.77 -7.90 -14.42
N TYR A 4 14.25 -6.68 -14.64
CA TYR A 4 12.89 -6.31 -14.26
C TYR A 4 11.82 -6.81 -15.24
N THR A 5 10.68 -7.19 -14.70
CA THR A 5 9.46 -7.47 -15.46
C THR A 5 8.78 -6.17 -15.90
N LYS A 6 7.89 -6.26 -16.90
CA LYS A 6 7.06 -5.12 -17.32
C LYS A 6 6.17 -4.59 -16.19
N GLU A 7 5.68 -5.47 -15.33
CA GLU A 7 4.81 -5.09 -14.21
C GLU A 7 5.58 -4.26 -13.17
N GLU A 8 6.79 -4.69 -12.82
CA GLU A 8 7.67 -3.95 -11.89
C GLU A 8 8.06 -2.59 -12.46
N ILE A 9 8.37 -2.51 -13.76
CA ILE A 9 8.69 -1.23 -14.42
C ILE A 9 7.50 -0.26 -14.33
N LYS A 10 6.27 -0.74 -14.52
CA LYS A 10 5.08 0.09 -14.38
C LYS A 10 4.91 0.61 -12.95
N LEU A 11 5.00 -0.28 -11.96
CA LEU A 11 4.92 0.10 -10.54
C LEU A 11 5.97 1.15 -10.16
N MET A 12 7.16 1.10 -10.73
CA MET A 12 8.23 2.07 -10.45
C MET A 12 8.07 3.43 -11.15
N THR A 13 7.33 3.50 -12.26
CA THR A 13 7.33 4.69 -13.14
C THR A 13 5.99 5.42 -13.20
N GLU A 14 4.87 4.70 -13.15
CA GLU A 14 3.53 5.28 -13.27
C GLU A 14 3.16 6.21 -12.09
N PRO A 15 3.50 5.92 -10.82
CA PRO A 15 3.18 6.82 -9.71
C PRO A 15 3.77 8.23 -9.89
N ASN A 16 5.04 8.31 -10.32
CA ASN A 16 5.71 9.59 -10.59
C ASN A 16 5.01 10.37 -11.70
N LYS A 17 4.55 9.67 -12.76
CA LYS A 17 3.82 10.27 -13.88
C LYS A 17 2.43 10.77 -13.46
N ILE A 18 1.69 10.00 -12.66
CA ILE A 18 0.33 10.33 -12.22
C ILE A 18 0.36 11.50 -11.23
N MET A 19 1.27 11.45 -10.27
CA MET A 19 1.36 12.43 -9.17
C MET A 19 2.22 13.65 -9.52
N ASN A 20 2.82 13.68 -10.72
CA ASN A 20 3.79 14.70 -11.14
C ASN A 20 4.89 14.93 -10.10
N THR A 21 5.51 13.83 -9.66
CA THR A 21 6.54 13.82 -8.62
C THR A 21 7.78 13.05 -9.09
N ASN A 22 8.82 13.03 -8.25
CA ASN A 22 10.08 12.37 -8.53
C ASN A 22 10.59 11.62 -7.29
N ILE A 23 9.83 10.61 -6.86
CA ILE A 23 10.19 9.70 -5.77
C ILE A 23 10.90 8.46 -6.30
N ASN A 24 11.84 7.94 -5.52
CA ASN A 24 12.52 6.68 -5.82
C ASN A 24 11.62 5.50 -5.43
N ILE A 25 11.40 4.58 -6.35
CA ILE A 25 10.55 3.39 -6.12
C ILE A 25 11.32 2.16 -6.61
N SER A 26 11.30 1.11 -5.79
CA SER A 26 11.69 -0.24 -6.18
C SER A 26 10.54 -1.18 -5.83
N ALA A 27 10.29 -2.17 -6.70
CA ALA A 27 9.18 -3.10 -6.54
C ALA A 27 9.54 -4.49 -7.03
N THR A 28 8.93 -5.50 -6.41
CA THR A 28 8.93 -6.88 -6.90
C THR A 28 7.50 -7.35 -7.04
N ALA A 29 7.11 -7.78 -8.23
CA ALA A 29 5.74 -8.23 -8.50
C ALA A 29 5.67 -9.75 -8.43
N VAL A 30 4.92 -10.28 -7.46
CA VAL A 30 4.78 -11.72 -7.23
C VAL A 30 3.33 -12.16 -7.41
N ARG A 31 3.13 -13.28 -8.10
CA ARG A 31 1.81 -13.90 -8.22
C ARG A 31 1.60 -14.92 -7.11
N VAL A 32 0.48 -14.77 -6.39
CA VAL A 32 0.09 -15.63 -5.26
C VAL A 32 -1.31 -16.23 -5.50
N PRO A 33 -1.66 -17.37 -4.88
CA PRO A 33 -2.91 -18.07 -5.15
C PRO A 33 -4.12 -17.44 -4.44
N VAL A 34 -4.48 -16.22 -4.86
CA VAL A 34 -5.72 -15.52 -4.44
C VAL A 34 -6.59 -15.22 -5.67
N VAL A 35 -7.91 -15.30 -5.52
CA VAL A 35 -8.86 -15.09 -6.63
C VAL A 35 -8.88 -13.62 -7.08
N GLY A 36 -8.76 -12.71 -6.13
CA GLY A 36 -8.69 -11.27 -6.30
C GLY A 36 -8.18 -10.63 -5.01
N GLY A 37 -7.97 -9.33 -5.02
CA GLY A 37 -7.42 -8.60 -3.88
C GLY A 37 -5.91 -8.42 -4.00
N HIS A 38 -5.49 -7.53 -4.90
CA HIS A 38 -4.08 -7.13 -4.96
C HIS A 38 -3.66 -6.56 -3.61
N SER A 39 -2.45 -6.90 -3.21
CA SER A 39 -1.93 -6.56 -1.90
C SER A 39 -0.50 -6.10 -2.00
N GLU A 40 -0.16 -5.07 -1.23
CA GLU A 40 1.15 -4.46 -1.24
C GLU A 40 1.66 -4.32 0.20
N SER A 41 2.85 -4.87 0.43
CA SER A 41 3.65 -4.54 1.61
C SER A 41 4.52 -3.35 1.22
N VAL A 42 4.22 -2.19 1.77
CA VAL A 42 4.87 -0.93 1.40
C VAL A 42 5.70 -0.41 2.56
N ASN A 43 6.94 -0.07 2.26
CA ASN A 43 7.85 0.68 3.11
C ASN A 43 8.07 2.04 2.47
N VAL A 44 7.83 3.12 3.23
CA VAL A 44 8.04 4.49 2.75
C VAL A 44 8.96 5.24 3.70
N GLN A 45 9.77 6.13 3.14
CA GLN A 45 10.56 7.10 3.88
C GLN A 45 10.00 8.50 3.64
N PHE A 46 9.70 9.23 4.70
CA PHE A 46 9.25 10.62 4.60
C PHE A 46 10.41 11.62 4.68
N SER A 47 10.22 12.81 4.10
CA SER A 47 11.18 13.91 4.18
C SER A 47 11.25 14.55 5.57
N ASN A 48 10.21 14.38 6.38
CA ASN A 48 10.11 14.92 7.73
C ASN A 48 9.71 13.82 8.72
N ASN A 49 9.99 14.03 10.00
CA ASN A 49 9.50 13.17 11.06
C ASN A 49 7.96 13.22 11.14
N PHE A 50 7.37 12.15 11.69
CA PHE A 50 5.93 11.95 11.73
C PHE A 50 5.48 11.24 13.01
N GLU A 51 4.22 11.47 13.36
CA GLU A 51 3.55 10.75 14.44
C GLU A 51 2.58 9.71 13.87
N LEU A 52 2.61 8.50 14.41
CA LEU A 52 1.77 7.40 13.90
C LEU A 52 0.27 7.70 14.00
N ASN A 53 -0.15 8.43 15.03
CA ASN A 53 -1.54 8.82 15.20
C ASN A 53 -2.00 9.81 14.11
N GLU A 54 -1.11 10.68 13.65
CA GLU A 54 -1.39 11.59 12.55
C GLU A 54 -1.54 10.82 11.23
N VAL A 55 -0.62 9.90 10.95
CA VAL A 55 -0.70 9.02 9.76
C VAL A 55 -2.02 8.25 9.73
N ARG A 56 -2.40 7.61 10.85
CA ARG A 56 -3.69 6.91 10.95
C ARG A 56 -4.86 7.85 10.72
N LYS A 57 -4.86 9.02 11.34
CA LYS A 57 -5.92 10.00 11.15
C LYS A 57 -6.05 10.42 9.68
N LEU A 58 -4.95 10.79 9.03
CA LEU A 58 -4.94 11.18 7.62
C LEU A 58 -5.48 10.07 6.70
N LEU A 59 -5.08 8.83 6.93
CA LEU A 59 -5.57 7.69 6.17
C LEU A 59 -7.05 7.43 6.44
N ALA A 60 -7.52 7.52 7.69
CA ALA A 60 -8.93 7.35 8.04
C ALA A 60 -9.83 8.44 7.44
N ASP A 61 -9.32 9.67 7.35
CA ASP A 61 -10.04 10.81 6.78
C ASP A 61 -9.99 10.83 5.24
N SER A 62 -9.17 9.97 4.61
CA SER A 62 -9.01 9.92 3.16
C SER A 62 -10.17 9.15 2.49
N PRO A 63 -10.83 9.74 1.47
CA PRO A 63 -11.96 9.09 0.78
C PRO A 63 -11.59 7.73 0.19
N GLY A 64 -12.40 6.71 0.48
CA GLY A 64 -12.24 5.36 -0.04
C GLY A 64 -11.15 4.53 0.64
N ILE A 65 -10.52 5.04 1.71
CA ILE A 65 -9.62 4.27 2.57
C ILE A 65 -10.39 3.76 3.80
N VAL A 66 -10.22 2.48 4.12
CA VAL A 66 -10.75 1.86 5.33
C VAL A 66 -9.59 1.33 6.16
N LEU A 67 -9.41 1.87 7.37
CA LEU A 67 -8.40 1.38 8.29
C LEU A 67 -8.82 0.07 8.94
N GLN A 68 -7.93 -0.93 8.86
CA GLN A 68 -7.98 -2.19 9.58
C GLN A 68 -6.63 -2.39 10.29
N ASP A 69 -6.38 -1.62 11.35
CA ASP A 69 -5.11 -1.59 12.06
C ASP A 69 -5.30 -1.78 13.57
N ASN A 70 -5.71 -2.99 13.98
CA ASN A 70 -5.79 -3.33 15.41
C ASN A 70 -5.07 -4.65 15.71
N PRO A 71 -3.81 -4.59 16.18
CA PRO A 71 -3.05 -5.78 16.56
C PRO A 71 -3.62 -6.55 17.75
N ASP A 72 -4.27 -5.88 18.70
CA ASP A 72 -4.83 -6.52 19.90
C ASP A 72 -5.98 -7.47 19.54
N THR A 73 -6.76 -7.13 18.51
CA THR A 73 -7.85 -7.95 17.98
C THR A 73 -7.48 -8.67 16.67
N LEU A 74 -6.20 -8.68 16.29
CA LEU A 74 -5.69 -9.27 15.05
C LEU A 74 -6.47 -8.84 13.79
N THR A 75 -6.94 -7.60 13.76
CA THR A 75 -7.73 -7.05 12.67
C THR A 75 -6.82 -6.39 11.65
N TYR A 76 -6.69 -7.02 10.49
CA TYR A 76 -5.78 -6.63 9.41
C TYR A 76 -6.44 -6.79 8.03
N PRO A 77 -6.03 -6.00 7.01
CA PRO A 77 -6.48 -6.18 5.64
C PRO A 77 -6.18 -7.58 5.12
N MET A 78 -7.18 -8.21 4.51
CA MET A 78 -7.02 -9.50 3.83
C MET A 78 -7.69 -9.48 2.47
N PRO A 79 -7.08 -10.07 1.41
CA PRO A 79 -7.64 -10.12 0.06
C PRO A 79 -9.11 -10.57 0.02
N ARG A 80 -9.42 -11.62 0.79
CA ARG A 80 -10.77 -12.18 0.92
C ARG A 80 -11.82 -11.18 1.39
N TYR A 81 -11.44 -10.15 2.14
CA TYR A 81 -12.38 -9.15 2.66
C TYR A 81 -12.52 -7.92 1.76
N ALA A 82 -11.63 -7.77 0.77
CA ALA A 82 -11.70 -6.71 -0.21
C ALA A 82 -12.61 -7.05 -1.39
N GLU A 83 -12.82 -8.35 -1.66
CA GLU A 83 -13.65 -8.84 -2.78
C GLU A 83 -15.02 -8.13 -2.84
N GLY A 84 -15.33 -7.59 -4.02
CA GLY A 84 -16.60 -6.92 -4.31
C GLY A 84 -16.72 -5.49 -3.77
N LYS A 85 -15.66 -4.94 -3.14
CA LYS A 85 -15.68 -3.60 -2.56
C LYS A 85 -14.81 -2.62 -3.35
N ASP A 86 -15.21 -1.35 -3.31
CA ASP A 86 -14.48 -0.25 -3.94
C ASP A 86 -13.47 0.40 -2.99
N ASP A 87 -13.43 -0.02 -1.72
CA ASP A 87 -12.54 0.51 -0.71
C ASP A 87 -11.11 -0.04 -0.81
N VAL A 88 -10.14 0.75 -0.36
CA VAL A 88 -8.75 0.36 -0.14
C VAL A 88 -8.55 0.13 1.35
N PHE A 89 -8.21 -1.10 1.73
CA PHE A 89 -8.01 -1.48 3.13
C PHE A 89 -6.54 -1.30 3.50
N VAL A 90 -6.28 -0.54 4.57
CA VAL A 90 -4.92 -0.24 5.02
C VAL A 90 -4.74 -0.64 6.48
N GLY A 91 -3.61 -1.25 6.80
CA GLY A 91 -3.28 -1.67 8.16
C GLY A 91 -1.81 -1.98 8.33
N ARG A 92 -1.46 -2.61 9.47
CA ARG A 92 -0.08 -2.91 9.87
C ARG A 92 0.83 -1.69 9.91
N ILE A 93 0.27 -0.54 10.29
CA ILE A 93 0.94 0.76 10.26
C ILE A 93 1.88 0.84 11.46
N ARG A 94 3.19 0.94 11.19
CA ARG A 94 4.24 1.01 12.23
C ARG A 94 5.47 1.72 11.73
N LYS A 95 6.25 2.32 12.63
CA LYS A 95 7.56 2.89 12.30
C LYS A 95 8.50 1.79 11.79
N ASP A 96 9.38 2.17 10.88
CA ASP A 96 10.54 1.39 10.49
C ASP A 96 11.78 2.04 11.10
N ASP A 97 12.36 1.38 12.09
CA ASP A 97 13.53 1.91 12.81
C ASP A 97 14.84 1.67 12.05
N THR A 98 14.79 1.03 10.87
CA THR A 98 15.99 0.75 10.05
C THR A 98 16.39 1.90 9.14
N VAL A 99 15.48 2.86 8.90
CA VAL A 99 15.73 4.06 8.08
C VAL A 99 15.12 5.29 8.75
N GLU A 100 15.71 6.46 8.52
CA GLU A 100 15.19 7.72 9.07
C GLU A 100 13.77 7.99 8.52
N ASN A 101 12.83 8.38 9.38
CA ASN A 101 11.44 8.68 9.02
C ASN A 101 10.76 7.55 8.22
N GLY A 102 11.10 6.29 8.52
CA GLY A 102 10.54 5.11 7.86
C GLY A 102 9.18 4.68 8.42
N LEU A 103 8.29 4.24 7.53
CA LEU A 103 6.96 3.72 7.84
C LEU A 103 6.70 2.44 7.05
N ASN A 104 6.19 1.42 7.73
CA ASN A 104 5.66 0.22 7.11
C ASN A 104 4.13 0.23 7.13
N LEU A 105 3.52 -0.23 6.05
CA LEU A 105 2.08 -0.44 5.93
C LEU A 105 1.75 -1.63 5.01
N TRP A 106 0.55 -2.15 5.17
CA TRP A 106 -0.03 -3.22 4.38
C TRP A 106 -1.33 -2.74 3.75
N ILE A 107 -1.43 -2.86 2.43
CA ILE A 107 -2.54 -2.34 1.63
C ILE A 107 -3.18 -3.50 0.87
N VAL A 108 -4.52 -3.54 0.82
CA VAL A 108 -5.28 -4.53 0.04
C VAL A 108 -6.45 -3.84 -0.65
N ALA A 109 -6.65 -4.12 -1.94
CA ALA A 109 -7.79 -3.62 -2.70
C ALA A 109 -8.27 -4.64 -3.75
N ASP A 110 -9.55 -4.61 -4.09
CA ASP A 110 -10.08 -5.42 -5.19
C ASP A 110 -9.63 -4.85 -6.55
N ASN A 111 -8.66 -5.52 -7.15
CA ASN A 111 -8.10 -5.16 -8.45
C ASN A 111 -9.09 -5.31 -9.61
N LEU A 112 -10.16 -6.09 -9.48
CA LEU A 112 -11.16 -6.25 -10.54
C LEU A 112 -12.11 -5.04 -10.61
N ARG A 113 -12.20 -4.26 -9.52
CA ARG A 113 -13.01 -3.03 -9.46
C ARG A 113 -12.18 -1.76 -9.57
N LYS A 114 -10.96 -1.75 -9.00
CA LYS A 114 -10.05 -0.59 -9.04
C LYS A 114 -8.99 -0.63 -10.14
N GLY A 115 -8.65 -1.81 -10.66
CA GLY A 115 -7.56 -2.01 -11.62
C GLY A 115 -8.00 -2.45 -13.02
N ALA A 116 -9.28 -2.72 -13.25
CA ALA A 116 -9.77 -3.29 -14.51
C ALA A 116 -11.14 -2.77 -14.98
N ALA A 117 -11.79 -1.87 -14.24
CA ALA A 117 -13.08 -1.28 -14.58
C ALA A 117 -12.95 0.21 -14.89
#